data_AF-A0A6I9R931-F1
#
_entry.id   AF-A0A6I9R931-F1
#
_cell.length_a   1.000
_cell.length_b   1.000
_cell.length_c   1.000
_cell.angle_alpha   90.00
_cell.angle_beta   90.00
_cell.angle_gamma   90.00
#
_symmetry.space_group_name_H-M   'P 1'
#
loop_
_entity.id
_entity.type
_entity.pdbx_description
1 polymer ?
#
loop_
_entity_poly.entity_id
_entity_poly.type
_entity_poly.pdbx_seq_one_letter_code
_entity_poly.pdbx_strand_id
1 'polypeptide(L)'
;MYRIRTPGFSTPLLRCSLLLYLLHSPHQIPQLHASQQYKPRFMAETVKQGQSKSDFLPEKQNILYDDGMKRKAENSRARKKKRSRKDLDGVEKRGVCYLSRVAPHMDPSHIRQILSQYGDIQRIYLVPEDPTAQVQRKQAGGFRGKEFSEGWVEFTKKSVAKRVANMLNGEQIGGKRRSSFYYDIWNIKYLSKFKWDDLISEIAEKNRVREQKLSLEISAAKRERDFYMSKVEQSHALKHMQERRKKKQKAEGSESGDMLEPKVIRQFHQNRPVADSSVPSKPRLSKDILSGVFSGGSK
;
A
#
# COMPACT_ATOMS: atom_id res chain seq x y z
N MET A 1 -5.06 2.60 -81.35
CA MET A 1 -5.29 3.95 -80.77
C MET A 1 -5.61 3.76 -79.29
N TYR A 2 -4.86 4.16 -78.28
CA TYR A 2 -3.61 4.92 -78.15
C TYR A 2 -2.80 4.34 -76.98
N ARG A 3 -1.51 4.11 -77.21
CA ARG A 3 -0.46 3.98 -76.18
C ARG A 3 -0.09 5.40 -75.75
N ILE A 4 0.01 5.67 -74.45
CA ILE A 4 0.74 6.85 -73.95
C ILE A 4 1.82 6.37 -72.99
N ARG A 5 3.01 6.95 -73.19
CA ARG A 5 4.34 6.53 -72.77
C ARG A 5 4.96 7.70 -72.00
N THR A 6 5.67 7.41 -70.91
CA THR A 6 6.77 8.19 -70.27
C THR A 6 6.44 9.53 -69.60
N PRO A 7 7.36 10.16 -68.81
CA PRO A 7 8.68 9.75 -68.27
C PRO A 7 8.72 9.84 -66.71
N GLY A 8 9.69 9.36 -65.93
CA GLY A 8 11.14 9.34 -66.12
C GLY A 8 11.77 10.64 -65.61
N PHE A 9 11.85 10.85 -64.29
CA PHE A 9 12.66 11.92 -63.69
C PHE A 9 13.79 11.35 -62.83
N SER A 10 14.98 11.79 -63.18
CA SER A 10 16.30 11.36 -62.73
C SER A 10 16.95 12.51 -61.97
N THR A 11 17.53 12.20 -60.80
CA THR A 11 18.73 12.81 -60.15
C THR A 11 18.65 14.26 -59.61
N PRO A 12 19.61 14.76 -58.78
CA PRO A 12 20.58 14.10 -57.87
C PRO A 12 20.70 14.74 -56.45
N LEU A 13 21.42 14.01 -55.59
CA LEU A 13 22.39 14.38 -54.53
C LEU A 13 22.49 15.80 -53.94
N LEU A 14 22.89 15.77 -52.65
CA LEU A 14 23.60 16.75 -51.79
C LEU A 14 22.67 17.35 -50.71
N ARG A 15 23.03 17.52 -49.44
CA ARG A 15 24.16 17.13 -48.57
C ARG A 15 23.71 17.53 -47.15
N CYS A 16 24.27 16.86 -46.15
CA CYS A 16 24.65 17.40 -44.83
C CYS A 16 23.65 18.29 -44.06
N SER A 17 23.16 17.81 -42.92
CA SER A 17 23.41 18.53 -41.65
C SER A 17 23.09 17.66 -40.44
N LEU A 18 24.13 17.40 -39.62
CA LEU A 18 24.13 17.08 -38.18
C LEU A 18 23.12 16.03 -37.69
N LEU A 19 23.47 14.74 -37.59
CA LEU A 19 24.29 14.16 -36.51
C LEU A 19 24.03 14.79 -35.12
N LEU A 20 23.29 14.00 -34.32
CA LEU A 20 23.41 13.75 -32.89
C LEU A 20 24.24 14.78 -32.11
N TYR A 21 23.64 15.47 -31.14
CA TYR A 21 24.11 15.60 -29.75
C TYR A 21 23.12 16.49 -28.98
N LEU A 22 22.06 15.89 -28.45
CA LEU A 22 21.33 16.49 -27.33
C LEU A 22 21.48 15.59 -26.11
N LEU A 23 22.32 16.11 -25.23
CA LEU A 23 22.66 15.68 -23.88
C LEU A 23 21.47 15.03 -23.15
N HIS A 24 21.51 13.69 -23.10
CA HIS A 24 20.86 12.92 -22.06
C HIS A 24 21.60 13.21 -20.74
N SER A 25 20.99 14.01 -19.87
CA SER A 25 21.36 14.06 -18.45
C SER A 25 20.80 12.82 -17.74
N PRO A 26 21.63 11.90 -17.24
CA PRO A 26 21.15 10.88 -16.32
C PRO A 26 21.00 11.53 -14.94
N HIS A 27 19.78 11.92 -14.58
CA HIS A 27 19.49 12.21 -13.17
C HIS A 27 19.60 10.90 -12.38
N GLN A 28 20.73 10.77 -11.68
CA GLN A 28 20.97 9.78 -10.66
C GLN A 28 19.84 9.84 -9.63
N ILE A 29 19.06 8.76 -9.57
CA ILE A 29 18.16 8.45 -8.47
C ILE A 29 19.04 8.17 -7.25
N PRO A 30 18.90 8.90 -6.13
CA PRO A 30 19.62 8.55 -4.91
C PRO A 30 19.10 7.22 -4.38
N GLN A 31 19.98 6.22 -4.34
CA GLN A 31 19.80 4.99 -3.60
C GLN A 31 19.75 5.32 -2.10
N LEU A 32 18.55 5.39 -1.53
CA LEU A 32 18.39 5.46 -0.08
C LEU A 32 18.62 4.06 0.50
N HIS A 33 19.83 3.88 1.01
CA HIS A 33 20.19 2.79 1.91
C HIS A 33 19.45 2.91 3.24
N ALA A 34 18.92 1.76 3.67
CA ALA A 34 18.75 1.30 5.04
C ALA A 34 18.27 2.30 6.12
N SER A 35 17.00 2.18 6.51
CA SER A 35 16.57 2.49 7.87
C SER A 35 15.58 1.43 8.39
N GLN A 36 16.14 0.60 9.26
CA GLN A 36 15.55 0.15 10.52
C GLN A 36 14.11 -0.38 10.52
N GLN A 37 14.03 -1.69 10.75
CA GLN A 37 12.86 -2.39 11.28
C GLN A 37 12.23 -1.62 12.45
N TYR A 38 11.09 -0.98 12.21
CA TYR A 38 10.20 -0.55 13.27
C TYR A 38 9.54 -1.79 13.89
N LYS A 39 9.97 -2.15 15.10
CA LYS A 39 9.23 -3.05 16.01
C LYS A 39 8.37 -2.17 16.92
N PRO A 40 7.04 -2.33 16.96
CA PRO A 40 6.22 -1.62 17.94
C PRO A 40 6.55 -2.13 19.35
N ARG A 41 7.06 -1.21 20.18
CA ARG A 41 7.34 -1.42 21.60
C ARG A 41 6.00 -1.35 22.33
N PHE A 42 5.43 -2.51 22.68
CA PHE A 42 4.26 -2.61 23.55
C PHE A 42 4.62 -1.99 24.90
N MET A 43 4.08 -0.82 25.21
CA MET A 43 4.17 -0.18 26.53
C MET A 43 3.09 -0.82 27.41
N ALA A 44 3.48 -1.76 28.27
CA ALA A 44 2.61 -2.26 29.32
C ALA A 44 2.68 -1.29 30.51
N GLU A 45 1.55 -0.66 30.78
CA GLU A 45 1.35 0.26 31.90
C GLU A 45 1.09 -0.57 33.17
N THR A 46 2.09 -0.65 34.06
CA THR A 46 1.95 -1.34 35.36
C THR A 46 1.58 -0.34 36.45
N VAL A 47 0.34 -0.44 36.93
CA VAL A 47 -0.16 0.25 38.12
C VAL A 47 0.55 -0.31 39.36
N LYS A 48 1.13 0.58 40.15
CA LYS A 48 1.72 0.30 41.47
C LYS A 48 0.61 0.22 42.52
N GLN A 49 0.51 -0.89 43.23
CA GLN A 49 0.08 -0.91 44.63
C GLN A 49 1.12 -1.70 45.42
N GLY A 50 1.73 -1.02 46.39
CA GLY A 50 2.63 -1.65 47.34
C GLY A 50 1.84 -2.25 48.49
N GLN A 51 2.36 -3.35 49.05
CA GLN A 51 2.33 -3.60 50.49
C GLN A 51 3.33 -4.70 50.88
N SER A 52 4.05 -4.38 51.96
CA SER A 52 4.78 -5.23 52.91
C SER A 52 5.74 -6.32 52.41
N LYS A 53 7.02 -5.94 52.52
CA LYS A 53 8.17 -6.78 52.88
C LYS A 53 7.84 -7.71 54.06
N SER A 54 8.09 -9.01 53.89
CA SER A 54 8.53 -9.88 54.97
C SER A 54 9.78 -10.61 54.51
N ASP A 55 10.81 -10.50 55.32
CA ASP A 55 12.14 -11.05 55.09
C ASP A 55 12.11 -12.56 55.31
N PHE A 56 12.42 -13.33 54.26
CA PHE A 56 12.88 -14.72 54.42
C PHE A 56 13.70 -15.16 53.21
N LEU A 57 15.02 -15.13 53.34
CA LEU A 57 15.91 -15.96 52.54
C LEU A 57 16.23 -17.21 53.36
N PRO A 58 16.16 -18.39 52.74
CA PRO A 58 17.20 -19.37 52.97
C PRO A 58 17.95 -19.63 51.66
N GLU A 59 19.24 -19.71 51.88
CA GLU A 59 20.31 -19.92 50.95
C GLU A 59 20.28 -21.33 50.31
N LYS A 60 20.75 -21.40 49.06
CA LYS A 60 21.28 -22.56 48.31
C LYS A 60 20.45 -23.84 48.28
N GLN A 61 19.83 -24.10 47.12
CA GLN A 61 19.93 -25.41 46.43
C GLN A 61 19.40 -25.35 44.98
N ASN A 62 20.12 -26.03 44.09
CA ASN A 62 19.71 -26.58 42.78
C ASN A 62 19.93 -25.76 41.49
N ILE A 63 21.14 -25.95 40.93
CA ILE A 63 21.55 -25.78 39.52
C ILE A 63 20.77 -26.71 38.54
N LEU A 64 19.63 -27.29 38.93
CA LEU A 64 18.96 -28.38 38.21
C LEU A 64 17.59 -28.03 37.59
N TYR A 65 17.17 -26.76 37.54
CA TYR A 65 15.82 -26.36 37.09
C TYR A 65 15.74 -25.59 35.75
N ASP A 66 16.83 -25.43 35.00
CA ASP A 66 16.86 -24.74 33.69
C ASP A 66 16.96 -25.71 32.49
N ASP A 67 17.54 -26.90 32.70
CA ASP A 67 17.89 -27.82 31.62
C ASP A 67 16.66 -28.50 30.98
N GLY A 68 15.60 -28.72 31.76
CA GLY A 68 14.35 -29.33 31.28
C GLY A 68 13.54 -28.43 30.35
N MET A 69 13.52 -27.12 30.60
CA MET A 69 12.84 -26.14 29.73
C MET A 69 13.63 -25.90 28.45
N LYS A 70 14.96 -25.83 28.53
CA LYS A 70 15.86 -25.77 27.36
C LYS A 70 15.70 -26.98 26.45
N ARG A 71 15.70 -28.21 26.99
CA ARG A 71 15.50 -29.45 26.20
C ARG A 71 14.12 -29.52 25.54
N LYS A 72 13.04 -29.05 26.20
CA LYS A 72 11.70 -28.96 25.58
C LYS A 72 11.64 -27.92 24.46
N ALA A 73 12.25 -26.75 24.66
CA ALA A 73 12.37 -25.72 23.64
C ALA A 73 13.21 -26.19 22.45
N GLU A 74 14.30 -26.91 22.69
CA GLU A 74 15.16 -27.46 21.65
C GLU A 74 14.48 -28.58 20.86
N ASN A 75 13.78 -29.50 21.53
CA ASN A 75 12.98 -30.53 20.86
C ASN A 75 11.85 -29.95 20.01
N SER A 76 11.19 -28.89 20.49
CA SER A 76 10.17 -28.19 19.69
C SER A 76 10.76 -27.47 18.47
N ARG A 77 11.95 -26.84 18.63
CA ARG A 77 12.71 -26.23 17.51
C ARG A 77 13.17 -27.27 16.50
N ALA A 78 13.70 -28.41 16.95
CA ALA A 78 14.12 -29.52 16.09
C ALA A 78 12.95 -30.14 15.33
N ARG A 79 11.80 -30.37 15.99
CA ARG A 79 10.56 -30.81 15.34
C ARG A 79 10.06 -29.79 14.32
N LYS A 80 10.12 -28.49 14.63
CA LYS A 80 9.75 -27.40 13.70
C LYS A 80 10.66 -27.36 12.48
N LYS A 81 11.97 -27.51 12.66
CA LYS A 81 12.97 -27.58 11.57
C LYS A 81 12.81 -28.84 10.70
N LYS A 82 12.42 -29.98 11.29
CA LYS A 82 12.13 -31.20 10.53
C LYS A 82 10.85 -31.08 9.71
N ARG A 83 9.81 -30.46 10.27
CA ARG A 83 8.56 -30.13 9.55
C ARG A 83 8.82 -29.19 8.38
N SER A 84 9.56 -28.10 8.61
CA SER A 84 9.87 -27.13 7.54
C SER A 84 10.63 -27.77 6.38
N ARG A 85 11.59 -28.67 6.64
CA ARG A 85 12.28 -29.42 5.58
C ARG A 85 11.32 -30.32 4.79
N LYS A 86 10.47 -31.07 5.49
CA LYS A 86 9.46 -31.94 4.84
C LYS A 86 8.46 -31.15 3.99
N ASP A 87 8.09 -29.96 4.44
CA ASP A 87 7.18 -29.09 3.70
C ASP A 87 7.84 -28.58 2.41
N LEU A 88 9.13 -28.19 2.46
CA LEU A 88 9.92 -27.79 1.30
C LEU A 88 10.11 -28.93 0.29
N ASP A 89 10.41 -30.15 0.76
CA ASP A 89 10.52 -31.33 -0.10
C ASP A 89 9.19 -31.65 -0.81
N GLY A 90 8.08 -31.33 -0.15
CA GLY A 90 6.74 -31.42 -0.71
C GLY A 90 6.54 -30.42 -1.84
N VAL A 91 7.04 -29.19 -1.70
CA VAL A 91 6.89 -28.11 -2.70
C VAL A 91 7.60 -28.46 -4.02
N GLU A 92 8.79 -29.06 -3.98
CA GLU A 92 9.52 -29.41 -5.20
C GLU A 92 8.88 -30.55 -6.02
N LYS A 93 8.09 -31.38 -5.33
CA LYS A 93 7.36 -32.49 -5.96
C LYS A 93 6.05 -32.03 -6.56
N ARG A 94 5.54 -30.84 -6.20
CA ARG A 94 4.29 -30.28 -6.74
C ARG A 94 4.44 -29.91 -8.21
N GLY A 95 3.33 -29.91 -8.90
CA GLY A 95 3.23 -29.45 -10.28
C GLY A 95 2.00 -28.60 -10.46
N VAL A 96 2.14 -27.54 -11.27
CA VAL A 96 1.05 -26.62 -11.58
C VAL A 96 0.58 -26.89 -13.02
N CYS A 97 -0.74 -26.95 -13.18
CA CYS A 97 -1.41 -26.95 -14.47
C CYS A 97 -2.07 -25.60 -14.70
N TYR A 98 -1.88 -25.06 -15.89
CA TYR A 98 -2.55 -23.88 -16.40
C TYR A 98 -3.83 -24.27 -17.14
N LEU A 99 -4.92 -23.61 -16.81
CA LEU A 99 -6.22 -23.66 -17.47
C LEU A 99 -6.35 -22.39 -18.31
N SER A 100 -6.27 -22.54 -19.64
CA SER A 100 -6.36 -21.37 -20.52
C SER A 100 -7.77 -20.83 -20.65
N ARG A 101 -8.77 -21.69 -20.47
CA ARG A 101 -10.19 -21.33 -20.52
C ARG A 101 -10.91 -22.12 -19.45
N VAL A 102 -11.69 -21.41 -18.65
CA VAL A 102 -12.59 -22.00 -17.67
C VAL A 102 -13.99 -22.01 -18.27
N ALA A 103 -14.72 -23.12 -18.11
CA ALA A 103 -16.10 -23.22 -18.55
C ALA A 103 -16.99 -22.15 -17.87
N PRO A 104 -17.99 -21.60 -18.57
CA PRO A 104 -18.92 -20.62 -18.00
C PRO A 104 -19.62 -21.20 -16.78
N HIS A 105 -19.80 -20.43 -15.71
CA HIS A 105 -20.42 -20.86 -14.43
C HIS A 105 -19.62 -21.90 -13.61
N MET A 106 -18.38 -22.22 -13.99
CA MET A 106 -17.59 -23.20 -13.27
C MET A 106 -16.84 -22.56 -12.09
N ASP A 107 -17.12 -23.03 -10.88
CA ASP A 107 -16.45 -22.58 -9.66
C ASP A 107 -15.16 -23.36 -9.36
N PRO A 108 -14.20 -22.78 -8.61
CA PRO A 108 -13.00 -23.49 -8.16
C PRO A 108 -13.30 -24.79 -7.40
N SER A 109 -14.40 -24.81 -6.64
CA SER A 109 -14.87 -25.99 -5.93
C SER A 109 -15.32 -27.10 -6.88
N HIS A 110 -15.96 -26.74 -8.00
CA HIS A 110 -16.40 -27.70 -9.01
C HIS A 110 -15.21 -28.30 -9.76
N ILE A 111 -14.23 -27.46 -10.12
CA ILE A 111 -12.95 -27.91 -10.69
C ILE A 111 -12.25 -28.87 -9.74
N ARG A 112 -12.22 -28.55 -8.44
CA ARG A 112 -11.65 -29.43 -7.42
C ARG A 112 -12.34 -30.79 -7.42
N GLN A 113 -13.67 -30.82 -7.43
CA GLN A 113 -14.43 -32.07 -7.39
C GLN A 113 -14.12 -32.95 -8.61
N ILE A 114 -14.13 -32.38 -9.81
CA ILE A 114 -13.88 -33.14 -11.05
C ILE A 114 -12.43 -33.59 -11.11
N LEU A 115 -11.46 -32.70 -10.87
CA LEU A 115 -10.04 -33.03 -10.99
C LEU A 115 -9.52 -33.88 -9.84
N SER A 116 -10.20 -33.89 -8.69
CA SER A 116 -9.83 -34.73 -7.54
C SER A 116 -9.89 -36.23 -7.85
N GLN A 117 -10.63 -36.65 -8.88
CA GLN A 117 -10.67 -38.05 -9.31
C GLN A 117 -9.34 -38.52 -9.94
N TYR A 118 -8.55 -37.59 -10.48
CA TYR A 118 -7.26 -37.90 -11.10
C TYR A 118 -6.08 -37.71 -10.15
N GLY A 119 -6.24 -36.90 -9.10
CA GLY A 119 -5.31 -36.87 -7.97
C GLY A 119 -5.47 -35.67 -7.04
N ASP A 120 -4.61 -35.65 -6.02
CA ASP A 120 -4.73 -34.71 -4.90
C ASP A 120 -4.32 -33.28 -5.27
N ILE A 121 -5.30 -32.38 -5.22
CA ILE A 121 -5.15 -30.95 -5.49
C ILE A 121 -4.93 -30.19 -4.19
N GLN A 122 -3.91 -29.33 -4.15
CA GLN A 122 -3.71 -28.44 -3.01
C GLN A 122 -4.40 -27.10 -3.23
N ARG A 123 -3.88 -26.30 -4.16
CA ARG A 123 -4.29 -24.91 -4.38
C ARG A 123 -4.93 -24.76 -5.77
N ILE A 124 -5.94 -23.91 -5.85
CA ILE A 124 -6.64 -23.55 -7.08
C ILE A 124 -6.81 -22.04 -7.07
N TYR A 125 -6.43 -21.39 -8.16
CA TYR A 125 -6.57 -19.96 -8.34
C TYR A 125 -7.20 -19.74 -9.71
N LEU A 126 -8.32 -19.04 -9.74
CA LEU A 126 -8.98 -18.66 -10.97
C LEU A 126 -8.95 -17.14 -11.05
N VAL A 127 -8.56 -16.62 -12.21
CA VAL A 127 -8.58 -15.19 -12.47
C VAL A 127 -10.01 -14.79 -12.80
N PRO A 128 -10.60 -13.86 -12.04
CA PRO A 128 -11.90 -13.31 -12.40
C PRO A 128 -11.77 -12.60 -13.75
N GLU A 129 -12.83 -12.67 -14.54
CA GLU A 129 -12.94 -11.89 -15.78
C GLU A 129 -12.68 -10.39 -15.54
N ASP A 130 -12.22 -9.70 -16.58
CA ASP A 130 -12.04 -8.23 -16.58
C ASP A 130 -13.32 -7.55 -16.06
N PRO A 131 -13.21 -6.64 -15.06
CA PRO A 131 -14.36 -5.89 -14.57
C PRO A 131 -15.14 -5.16 -15.66
N THR A 132 -14.50 -4.73 -16.75
CA THR A 132 -15.19 -4.06 -17.86
C THR A 132 -16.09 -5.03 -18.63
N ALA A 133 -15.58 -6.20 -19.01
CA ALA A 133 -16.32 -7.27 -19.66
C ALA A 133 -17.45 -7.78 -18.74
N GLN A 134 -17.18 -7.90 -17.43
CA GLN A 134 -18.18 -8.29 -16.45
C GLN A 134 -19.37 -7.31 -16.42
N VAL A 135 -19.11 -6.00 -16.47
CA VAL A 135 -20.16 -4.97 -16.49
C VAL A 135 -20.96 -5.06 -17.79
N GLN A 136 -20.30 -5.19 -18.94
CA GLN A 136 -20.97 -5.33 -20.24
C GLN A 136 -21.88 -6.57 -20.30
N ARG A 137 -21.40 -7.73 -19.82
CA ARG A 137 -22.22 -8.95 -19.76
C ARG A 137 -23.45 -8.78 -18.88
N LYS A 138 -23.29 -8.16 -17.70
CA LYS A 138 -24.40 -7.90 -16.78
C LYS A 138 -25.43 -6.95 -17.38
N GLN A 139 -24.98 -5.93 -18.12
CA GLN A 139 -25.86 -5.02 -18.85
C GLN A 139 -26.60 -5.71 -20.00
N ALA A 140 -25.94 -6.62 -20.71
CA ALA A 140 -26.54 -7.42 -21.78
C ALA A 140 -27.51 -8.53 -21.29
N GLY A 141 -27.78 -8.62 -19.98
CA GLY A 141 -28.66 -9.64 -19.41
C GLY A 141 -28.03 -11.03 -19.27
N GLY A 142 -26.72 -11.14 -19.45
CA GLY A 142 -25.97 -12.39 -19.26
C GLY A 142 -25.82 -12.80 -17.80
N PHE A 143 -25.03 -13.85 -17.57
CA PHE A 143 -24.82 -14.42 -16.23
C PHE A 143 -24.33 -13.38 -15.22
N ARG A 144 -25.06 -13.25 -14.11
CA ARG A 144 -24.73 -12.26 -13.06
C ARG A 144 -23.65 -12.72 -12.08
N GLY A 145 -23.31 -14.02 -12.10
CA GLY A 145 -22.29 -14.59 -11.21
C GLY A 145 -20.87 -14.23 -11.61
N LYS A 146 -19.91 -14.79 -10.86
CA LYS A 146 -18.48 -14.67 -11.17
C LYS A 146 -18.15 -15.62 -12.30
N GLU A 147 -17.50 -15.10 -13.32
CA GLU A 147 -16.93 -15.88 -14.40
C GLU A 147 -15.42 -15.71 -14.33
N PHE A 148 -14.73 -16.74 -14.80
CA PHE A 148 -13.28 -16.82 -14.71
C PHE A 148 -12.74 -17.00 -16.13
N SER A 149 -11.69 -16.26 -16.47
CA SER A 149 -11.04 -16.38 -17.78
C SER A 149 -10.03 -17.54 -17.76
N GLU A 150 -9.11 -17.47 -16.81
CA GLU A 150 -7.93 -18.34 -16.71
C GLU A 150 -7.83 -18.95 -15.32
N GLY A 151 -7.04 -20.02 -15.19
CA GLY A 151 -6.84 -20.69 -13.91
C GLY A 151 -5.51 -21.42 -13.77
N TRP A 152 -5.13 -21.65 -12.52
CA TRP A 152 -3.97 -22.43 -12.11
C TRP A 152 -4.40 -23.45 -11.06
N VAL A 153 -4.02 -24.70 -11.28
CA VAL A 153 -4.31 -25.83 -10.38
C VAL A 153 -2.99 -26.46 -9.96
N GLU A 154 -2.73 -26.48 -8.65
CA GLU A 154 -1.55 -27.11 -8.08
C GLU A 154 -1.88 -28.53 -7.59
N PHE A 155 -1.24 -29.52 -8.20
CA PHE A 155 -1.27 -30.91 -7.77
C PHE A 155 -0.12 -31.21 -6.81
N THR A 156 -0.36 -32.14 -5.88
CA THR A 156 0.65 -32.61 -4.92
C THR A 156 1.87 -33.23 -5.60
N LYS A 157 1.68 -33.89 -6.76
CA LYS A 157 2.75 -34.54 -7.53
C LYS A 157 2.77 -34.03 -8.98
N LYS A 158 3.93 -33.60 -9.47
CA LYS A 158 4.12 -33.13 -10.85
C LYS A 158 3.93 -34.21 -11.91
N SER A 159 4.13 -35.48 -11.56
CA SER A 159 3.83 -36.61 -12.45
C SER A 159 2.33 -36.74 -12.73
N VAL A 160 1.49 -36.51 -11.72
CA VAL A 160 0.03 -36.48 -11.86
C VAL A 160 -0.37 -35.29 -12.71
N ALA A 161 0.18 -34.09 -12.43
CA ALA A 161 -0.08 -32.89 -13.22
C ALA A 161 0.21 -33.11 -14.73
N LYS A 162 1.36 -33.70 -15.07
CA LYS A 162 1.71 -34.05 -16.45
C LYS A 162 0.72 -35.02 -17.09
N ARG A 163 0.35 -36.07 -16.36
CA ARG A 163 -0.61 -37.08 -16.83
C ARG A 163 -1.98 -36.46 -17.10
N VAL A 164 -2.47 -35.66 -16.16
CA VAL A 164 -3.77 -34.97 -16.26
C VAL A 164 -3.77 -34.02 -17.44
N ALA A 165 -2.72 -33.22 -17.62
CA ALA A 165 -2.62 -32.32 -18.77
C ALA A 165 -2.66 -33.09 -20.10
N ASN A 166 -1.91 -34.19 -20.23
CA ASN A 166 -1.90 -34.97 -21.46
C ASN A 166 -3.22 -35.73 -21.72
N MET A 167 -3.89 -36.18 -20.67
CA MET A 167 -5.12 -36.97 -20.75
C MET A 167 -6.36 -36.10 -20.99
N LEU A 168 -6.47 -34.96 -20.32
CA LEU A 168 -7.67 -34.13 -20.37
C LEU A 168 -7.60 -33.05 -21.43
N ASN A 169 -6.42 -32.66 -21.90
CA ASN A 169 -6.33 -31.60 -22.89
C ASN A 169 -7.01 -32.01 -24.20
N GLY A 170 -8.06 -31.29 -24.59
CA GLY A 170 -8.87 -31.60 -25.77
C GLY A 170 -10.05 -32.53 -25.50
N GLU A 171 -10.18 -33.08 -24.29
CA GLU A 171 -11.32 -33.91 -23.90
C GLU A 171 -12.49 -33.04 -23.45
N GLN A 172 -13.71 -33.54 -23.67
CA GLN A 172 -14.92 -32.90 -23.14
C GLN A 172 -14.92 -32.99 -21.61
N ILE A 173 -15.40 -31.95 -20.93
CA ILE A 173 -15.58 -31.97 -19.48
C ILE A 173 -16.58 -33.07 -19.11
N GLY A 174 -17.61 -33.24 -19.93
CA GLY A 174 -18.57 -34.34 -19.85
C GLY A 174 -19.50 -34.23 -18.65
N GLY A 175 -19.78 -35.38 -18.02
CA GLY A 175 -20.78 -35.50 -16.96
C GLY A 175 -22.18 -35.80 -17.52
N LYS A 176 -23.23 -35.32 -16.83
CA LYS A 176 -24.62 -35.55 -17.28
C LYS A 176 -24.90 -34.69 -18.51
N ARG A 177 -25.58 -35.23 -19.54
CA ARG A 177 -25.95 -34.49 -20.76
C ARG A 177 -26.76 -33.21 -20.53
N ARG A 178 -27.47 -33.12 -19.38
CA ARG A 178 -28.22 -31.93 -18.96
C ARG A 178 -27.39 -30.89 -18.20
N SER A 179 -26.11 -31.18 -17.92
CA SER A 179 -25.22 -30.24 -17.23
C SER A 179 -24.75 -29.15 -18.18
N SER A 180 -24.53 -27.95 -17.63
CA SER A 180 -24.11 -26.78 -18.41
C SER A 180 -22.74 -26.98 -19.09
N PHE A 181 -21.88 -27.82 -18.50
CA PHE A 181 -20.49 -27.98 -18.91
C PHE A 181 -20.26 -29.16 -19.86
N TYR A 182 -21.32 -29.89 -20.24
CA TYR A 182 -21.19 -31.16 -20.96
C TYR A 182 -20.44 -31.03 -22.29
N TYR A 183 -20.74 -29.97 -23.06
CA TYR A 183 -20.14 -29.71 -24.37
C TYR A 183 -18.82 -28.94 -24.31
N ASP A 184 -18.47 -28.41 -23.14
CA ASP A 184 -17.22 -27.67 -22.98
C ASP A 184 -16.03 -28.61 -23.02
N ILE A 185 -14.90 -28.09 -23.49
CA ILE A 185 -13.64 -28.83 -23.68
C ILE A 185 -12.61 -28.33 -22.69
N TRP A 186 -11.86 -29.24 -22.08
CA TRP A 186 -10.73 -28.92 -21.23
C TRP A 186 -9.56 -28.39 -22.06
N ASN A 187 -9.06 -27.20 -21.68
CA ASN A 187 -7.81 -26.64 -22.20
C ASN A 187 -6.80 -26.53 -21.05
N ILE A 188 -6.01 -27.58 -20.86
CA ILE A 188 -5.09 -27.75 -19.73
C ILE A 188 -3.66 -27.92 -20.25
N LYS A 189 -2.75 -27.12 -19.72
CA LYS A 189 -1.32 -27.23 -20.01
C LYS A 189 -0.51 -27.41 -18.74
N TYR A 190 0.35 -28.43 -18.71
CA TYR A 190 1.34 -28.55 -17.64
C TYR A 190 2.45 -27.50 -17.80
N LEU A 191 2.75 -26.77 -16.73
CA LEU A 191 3.84 -25.80 -16.72
C LEU A 191 5.09 -26.43 -16.09
N SER A 192 6.11 -26.69 -16.90
CA SER A 192 7.40 -27.15 -16.42
C SER A 192 8.16 -26.03 -15.71
N LYS A 193 8.88 -26.35 -14.63
CA LYS A 193 9.71 -25.41 -13.85
C LYS A 193 8.96 -24.28 -13.13
N PHE A 194 7.66 -24.16 -13.37
CA PHE A 194 6.81 -23.16 -12.73
C PHE A 194 6.30 -23.66 -11.38
N LYS A 195 6.38 -22.83 -10.34
CA LYS A 195 5.83 -23.11 -9.02
C LYS A 195 4.69 -22.14 -8.72
N TRP A 196 3.81 -22.54 -7.81
CA TRP A 196 2.72 -21.70 -7.33
C TRP A 196 3.22 -20.40 -6.70
N ASP A 197 4.36 -20.44 -6.00
CA ASP A 197 4.88 -19.26 -5.31
C ASP A 197 5.34 -18.18 -6.31
N ASP A 198 5.78 -18.58 -7.51
CA ASP A 198 6.11 -17.65 -8.60
C ASP A 198 4.86 -16.87 -9.06
N LEU A 199 3.73 -17.57 -9.20
CA LEU A 199 2.43 -16.96 -9.53
C LEU A 199 2.04 -15.89 -8.48
N ILE A 200 2.14 -16.25 -7.20
CA ILE A 200 1.76 -15.34 -6.13
C ILE A 200 2.74 -14.17 -6.02
N SER A 201 4.05 -14.40 -6.22
CA SER A 201 5.05 -13.34 -6.27
C SER A 201 4.72 -12.33 -7.35
N GLU A 202 4.43 -12.79 -8.57
CA GLU A 202 4.09 -11.92 -9.69
C GLU A 202 2.79 -11.12 -9.45
N ILE A 203 1.75 -11.76 -8.90
CA ILE A 203 0.50 -11.08 -8.55
C ILE A 203 0.76 -10.02 -7.48
N ALA A 204 1.53 -10.34 -6.45
CA ALA A 204 1.86 -9.41 -5.36
C ALA A 204 2.67 -8.22 -5.86
N GLU A 205 3.62 -8.44 -6.77
CA GLU A 205 4.40 -7.37 -7.41
C GLU A 205 3.52 -6.46 -8.26
N LYS A 206 2.66 -7.03 -9.12
CA LYS A 206 1.70 -6.24 -9.93
C LYS A 206 0.78 -5.40 -9.06
N ASN A 207 0.28 -5.97 -7.96
CA ASN A 207 -0.57 -5.25 -7.01
C ASN A 207 0.19 -4.14 -6.29
N ARG A 208 1.39 -4.43 -5.80
CA ARG A 208 2.26 -3.43 -5.16
C ARG A 208 2.57 -2.26 -6.08
N VAL A 209 2.91 -2.51 -7.34
CA VAL A 209 3.18 -1.46 -8.33
C VAL A 209 1.92 -0.63 -8.58
N ARG A 210 0.75 -1.27 -8.72
CA ARG A 210 -0.53 -0.55 -8.92
C ARG A 210 -0.86 0.35 -7.73
N GLU A 211 -0.75 -0.19 -6.51
CA GLU A 211 -1.02 0.54 -5.27
C GLU A 211 -0.05 1.71 -5.08
N GLN A 212 1.23 1.51 -5.38
CA GLN A 212 2.23 2.57 -5.32
C GLN A 212 1.91 3.70 -6.29
N LYS A 213 1.58 3.39 -7.55
CA LYS A 213 1.19 4.40 -8.55
C LYS A 213 -0.06 5.16 -8.11
N LEU A 214 -1.11 4.45 -7.72
CA LEU A 214 -2.35 5.06 -7.23
C LEU A 214 -2.10 5.94 -6.00
N SER A 215 -1.28 5.50 -5.05
CA SER A 215 -0.93 6.28 -3.86
C SER A 215 -0.17 7.56 -4.23
N LEU A 216 0.74 7.50 -5.20
CA LEU A 216 1.46 8.67 -5.68
C LEU A 216 0.52 9.67 -6.34
N GLU A 217 -0.38 9.21 -7.22
CA GLU A 217 -1.40 10.03 -7.87
C GLU A 217 -2.34 10.69 -6.85
N ILE A 218 -2.86 9.93 -5.89
CA ILE A 218 -3.69 10.45 -4.79
C ILE A 218 -2.91 11.47 -3.96
N SER A 219 -1.62 11.24 -3.68
CA SER A 219 -0.80 12.17 -2.91
C SER A 219 -0.53 13.48 -3.64
N ALA A 220 -0.35 13.43 -4.97
CA ALA A 220 -0.19 14.60 -5.82
C ALA A 220 -1.49 15.43 -5.84
N ALA A 221 -2.62 14.79 -6.12
CA ALA A 221 -3.93 15.44 -6.12
C ALA A 221 -4.31 16.00 -4.74
N LYS A 222 -3.93 15.31 -3.65
CA LYS A 222 -4.10 15.85 -2.28
C LYS A 222 -3.28 17.10 -2.07
N ARG A 223 -2.00 17.10 -2.44
CA ARG A 223 -1.12 18.27 -2.30
C ARG A 223 -1.65 19.48 -3.08
N GLU A 224 -2.15 19.26 -4.29
CA GLU A 224 -2.75 20.31 -5.12
C GLU A 224 -4.05 20.86 -4.49
N ARG A 225 -4.94 19.99 -4.03
CA ARG A 225 -6.17 20.40 -3.33
C ARG A 225 -5.85 21.23 -2.09
N ASP A 226 -4.94 20.75 -1.25
CA ASP A 226 -4.62 21.39 0.02
C ASP A 226 -3.92 22.74 -0.22
N PHE A 227 -3.08 22.83 -1.27
CA PHE A 227 -2.52 24.10 -1.73
C PHE A 227 -3.62 25.08 -2.16
N TYR A 228 -4.59 24.65 -2.97
CA TYR A 228 -5.70 25.50 -3.39
C TYR A 228 -6.55 25.98 -2.19
N MET A 229 -6.88 25.09 -1.26
CA MET A 229 -7.60 25.45 -0.03
C MET A 229 -6.85 26.51 0.78
N SER A 230 -5.54 26.35 0.98
CA SER A 230 -4.73 27.34 1.70
C SER A 230 -4.73 28.72 1.00
N LYS A 231 -4.75 28.76 -0.33
CA LYS A 231 -4.79 30.02 -1.11
C LYS A 231 -6.14 30.70 -1.05
N VAL A 232 -7.22 29.92 -1.08
CA VAL A 232 -8.59 30.41 -0.88
C VAL A 232 -8.72 31.02 0.51
N GLU A 233 -8.29 30.32 1.55
CA GLU A 233 -8.30 30.83 2.94
C GLU A 233 -7.47 32.12 3.09
N GLN A 234 -6.27 32.18 2.51
CA GLN A 234 -5.44 33.40 2.48
C GLN A 234 -6.17 34.56 1.81
N SER A 235 -6.84 34.32 0.68
CA SER A 235 -7.63 35.34 -0.03
C SER A 235 -8.80 35.84 0.81
N HIS A 236 -9.53 34.95 1.47
CA HIS A 236 -10.61 35.33 2.40
C HIS A 236 -10.08 36.16 3.58
N ALA A 237 -8.96 35.76 4.19
CA ALA A 237 -8.33 36.52 5.26
C ALA A 237 -7.91 37.93 4.82
N LEU A 238 -7.32 38.05 3.62
CA LEU A 238 -6.96 39.35 3.02
C LEU A 238 -8.20 40.21 2.76
N LYS A 239 -9.28 39.64 2.22
CA LYS A 239 -10.55 40.35 2.00
C LYS A 239 -11.13 40.89 3.31
N HIS A 240 -11.20 40.07 4.36
CA HIS A 240 -11.68 40.53 5.66
C HIS A 240 -10.80 41.62 6.29
N MET A 241 -9.47 41.53 6.12
CA MET A 241 -8.58 42.61 6.55
C MET A 241 -8.79 43.90 5.75
N GLN A 242 -8.95 43.81 4.44
CA GLN A 242 -9.24 44.96 3.58
C GLN A 242 -10.59 45.61 3.93
N GLU A 243 -11.63 44.82 4.16
CA GLU A 243 -12.94 45.31 4.60
C GLU A 243 -12.85 46.05 5.94
N ARG A 244 -12.11 45.49 6.92
CA ARG A 244 -11.86 46.15 8.22
C ARG A 244 -11.08 47.46 8.04
N ARG A 245 -10.04 47.48 7.21
CA ARG A 245 -9.25 48.69 6.91
C ARG A 245 -10.11 49.77 6.24
N LYS A 246 -10.90 49.41 5.22
CA LYS A 246 -11.81 50.33 4.52
C LYS A 246 -12.88 50.90 5.46
N LYS A 247 -13.44 50.10 6.37
CA LYS A 247 -14.40 50.57 7.38
C LYS A 247 -13.77 51.58 8.36
N LYS A 248 -12.55 51.31 8.84
CA LYS A 248 -11.81 52.28 9.68
C LYS A 248 -11.52 53.58 8.93
N GLN A 249 -11.01 53.50 7.70
CA GLN A 249 -10.74 54.67 6.85
C GLN A 249 -12.01 55.50 6.56
N LYS A 250 -13.16 54.85 6.35
CA LYS A 250 -14.46 55.54 6.17
C LYS A 250 -14.99 56.16 7.48
N ALA A 251 -14.70 55.56 8.64
CA ALA A 251 -15.08 56.10 9.94
C ALA A 251 -14.16 57.25 10.40
N GLU A 252 -12.92 57.28 9.94
CA GLU A 252 -11.91 58.30 10.28
C GLU A 252 -11.88 59.50 9.33
N GLY A 253 -12.70 59.53 8.26
CA GLY A 253 -12.99 60.71 7.43
C GLY A 253 -11.82 61.68 7.19
N SER A 254 -10.86 61.31 6.34
CA SER A 254 -9.85 62.26 5.85
C SER A 254 -9.51 61.98 4.39
N GLU A 255 -9.85 62.95 3.54
CA GLU A 255 -9.14 63.20 2.28
C GLU A 255 -7.72 63.66 2.64
N SER A 256 -6.72 62.86 2.34
CA SER A 256 -5.36 63.33 2.03
C SER A 256 -4.55 62.12 1.57
N GLY A 257 -4.15 62.16 0.29
CA GLY A 257 -3.18 61.21 -0.23
C GLY A 257 -1.86 61.47 0.47
N ASP A 258 -1.38 60.49 1.22
CA ASP A 258 0.03 60.47 1.59
C ASP A 258 0.57 59.05 1.64
N MET A 259 1.74 58.91 1.04
CA MET A 259 2.48 57.69 0.80
C MET A 259 3.08 57.21 2.14
N LEU A 260 2.37 56.36 2.87
CA LEU A 260 2.87 55.81 4.13
C LEU A 260 3.96 54.75 3.89
N GLU A 261 5.21 55.21 3.88
CA GLU A 261 6.40 54.40 4.10
C GLU A 261 6.21 53.49 5.33
N PRO A 262 6.62 52.20 5.30
CA PRO A 262 6.43 51.30 6.40
C PRO A 262 7.26 51.77 7.60
N LYS A 263 6.59 52.25 8.65
CA LYS A 263 7.22 52.62 9.92
C LYS A 263 7.98 51.42 10.46
N VAL A 264 9.32 51.48 10.37
CA VAL A 264 10.25 50.44 10.86
C VAL A 264 10.11 50.34 12.37
N ILE A 265 9.26 49.42 12.84
CA ILE A 265 9.18 49.05 14.25
C ILE A 265 10.34 48.11 14.53
N ARG A 266 11.40 48.63 15.15
CA ARG A 266 12.53 47.81 15.62
C ARG A 266 12.03 46.90 16.74
N GLN A 267 11.95 45.60 16.48
CA GLN A 267 11.74 44.60 17.53
C GLN A 267 13.06 44.42 18.28
N PHE A 268 13.17 45.06 19.44
CA PHE A 268 14.26 44.77 20.36
C PHE A 268 13.98 43.41 21.01
N HIS A 269 14.94 42.49 20.91
CA HIS A 269 14.90 41.26 21.69
C HIS A 269 15.09 41.63 23.16
N GLN A 270 13.99 41.68 23.91
CA GLN A 270 14.04 41.93 25.34
C GLN A 270 14.55 40.64 26.01
N ASN A 271 15.77 40.69 26.56
CA ASN A 271 16.33 39.57 27.30
C ASN A 271 15.40 39.22 28.47
N ARG A 272 15.12 37.92 28.66
CA ARG A 272 14.36 37.47 29.82
C ARG A 272 15.16 37.87 31.08
N PRO A 273 14.52 38.50 32.08
CA PRO A 273 15.21 38.88 33.30
C PRO A 273 15.78 37.63 33.97
N VAL A 274 17.09 37.67 34.26
CA VAL A 274 17.77 36.61 35.01
C VAL A 274 17.18 36.61 36.42
N ALA A 275 16.67 35.46 36.84
CA ALA A 275 16.11 35.32 38.18
C ALA A 275 17.25 35.39 39.20
N ASP A 276 17.36 36.52 39.92
CA ASP A 276 18.17 36.61 41.12
C ASP A 276 17.54 35.72 42.20
N SER A 277 18.15 34.57 42.47
CA SER A 277 17.75 33.63 43.52
C SER A 277 18.14 34.08 44.93
N SER A 278 18.73 35.27 45.07
CA SER A 278 19.27 35.81 46.33
C SER A 278 18.33 36.77 47.07
N VAL A 279 17.14 37.05 46.55
CA VAL A 279 16.18 37.96 47.22
C VAL A 279 14.97 37.17 47.75
N PRO A 280 14.73 37.14 49.08
CA PRO A 280 13.55 36.47 49.63
C PRO A 280 12.27 37.12 49.10
N SER A 281 11.35 36.29 48.61
CA SER A 281 10.05 36.70 48.07
C SER A 281 9.29 37.55 49.08
N LYS A 282 9.11 38.84 48.77
CA LYS A 282 8.19 39.72 49.51
C LYS A 282 6.80 39.06 49.52
N PRO A 283 6.06 39.09 50.65
CA PRO A 283 4.72 38.50 50.71
C PRO A 283 3.83 39.22 49.69
N ARG A 284 3.40 38.49 48.65
CA ARG A 284 2.40 38.98 47.70
C ARG A 284 1.04 38.77 48.32
N LEU A 285 0.29 39.86 48.51
CA LEU A 285 -1.13 39.82 48.80
C LEU A 285 -1.86 39.02 47.70
N SER A 286 -2.83 38.19 48.10
CA SER A 286 -3.57 37.36 47.14
C SER A 286 -4.33 38.23 46.14
N LYS A 287 -4.46 37.72 44.91
CA LYS A 287 -5.17 38.41 43.81
C LYS A 287 -6.61 38.76 44.18
N ASP A 288 -7.23 37.98 45.05
CA ASP A 288 -8.60 38.18 45.52
C ASP A 288 -8.73 39.38 46.48
N ILE A 289 -7.68 39.70 47.25
CA ILE A 289 -7.66 40.92 48.08
C ILE A 289 -7.48 42.15 47.19
N LEU A 290 -6.61 42.07 46.18
CA LEU A 290 -6.35 43.18 45.27
C LEU A 290 -7.53 43.48 44.35
N SER A 291 -8.28 42.46 43.93
CA SER A 291 -9.48 42.67 43.12
C SER A 291 -10.60 43.36 43.92
N GLY A 292 -10.71 43.11 45.22
CA GLY A 292 -11.70 43.77 46.09
C GLY A 292 -11.43 45.28 46.32
N VAL A 293 -10.17 45.69 46.38
CA VAL A 293 -9.80 47.10 46.63
C VAL A 293 -10.01 48.00 45.41
N PHE A 294 -9.81 47.46 44.19
CA PHE A 294 -9.87 48.25 42.95
C PHE A 294 -11.14 48.04 42.10
N SER A 295 -12.03 47.11 42.47
CA SER A 295 -13.32 46.92 41.78
C SER A 295 -14.49 47.71 42.39
N GLY A 296 -14.27 48.42 43.50
CA GLY A 296 -15.27 49.31 44.10
C GLY A 296 -15.35 50.66 43.40
N GLY A 297 -15.99 50.73 42.22
CA GLY A 297 -16.13 52.01 41.51
C GLY A 297 -16.84 51.95 40.16
N SER A 298 -18.10 51.50 40.14
CA SER A 298 -19.07 51.92 39.11
C SER A 298 -20.49 51.73 39.67
N LYS A 299 -21.03 52.83 40.21
CA LYS A 299 -22.46 53.13 40.10
C LYS A 299 -22.67 53.86 38.78
#